data_AF-A0A967P8W9-F1
#
_entry.id   AF-A0A967P8W9-F1
#
_cell.length_a   1.000
_cell.length_b   1.000
_cell.length_c   1.000
_cell.angle_alpha   90.00
_cell.angle_beta   90.00
_cell.angle_gamma   90.00
#
_symmetry.space_group_name_H-M   'P 1'
#
loop_
_entity.id
_entity.type
_entity.pdbx_description
1 polymer ?
#
loop_
_entity_poly.entity_id
_entity_poly.type
_entity_poly.pdbx_seq_one_letter_code
_entity_poly.pdbx_strand_id
1 'polypeptide(L)'
;HTALSVEYAKSRGLEILGIVISNYPKEPGLSEKTNPQELIRITGLPVVGVLKNDPAIDVENGHIGTLKNNSVNSFISQFGGTLEIDEFFSFIKL
;
A
#
# COMPACT_ATOMS: atom_id res chain seq x y z
N HIS A 1 -8.93 -1.42 11.30
CA HIS A 1 -7.96 -2.17 12.15
C HIS A 1 -6.52 -1.71 12.01
N THR A 2 -6.15 -0.92 11.00
CA THR A 2 -4.76 -0.47 10.75
C THR A 2 -4.07 0.14 11.98
N ALA A 3 -4.77 0.95 12.78
CA ALA A 3 -4.18 1.54 13.98
C ALA A 3 -3.70 0.51 15.01
N LEU A 4 -4.46 -0.57 15.23
CA LEU A 4 -4.07 -1.65 16.16
C LEU A 4 -2.87 -2.44 15.62
N SER A 5 -2.82 -2.67 14.29
CA SER A 5 -1.65 -3.32 13.66
C SER A 5 -0.39 -2.46 13.79
N VAL A 6 -0.54 -1.14 13.64
CA VAL A 6 0.57 -0.18 13.84
C VAL A 6 1.05 -0.20 15.29
N GLU A 7 0.13 -0.15 16.25
CA GLU A 7 0.47 -0.22 17.67
C GLU A 7 1.19 -1.53 18.01
N TYR A 8 0.69 -2.65 17.50
CA TYR A 8 1.33 -3.95 17.67
C TYR A 8 2.74 -3.97 17.07
N ALA A 9 2.93 -3.53 15.82
CA ALA A 9 4.26 -3.47 15.20
C ALA A 9 5.24 -2.59 15.99
N LYS A 10 4.79 -1.41 16.46
CA LYS A 10 5.58 -0.54 17.35
C LYS A 10 5.94 -1.24 18.66
N SER A 11 5.01 -1.98 19.27
CA SER A 11 5.26 -2.75 20.50
C SER A 11 6.31 -3.85 20.33
N ARG A 12 6.56 -4.28 19.09
CA ARG A 12 7.59 -5.27 18.72
C ARG A 12 8.92 -4.61 18.31
N GLY A 13 9.03 -3.29 18.44
CA GLY A 13 10.25 -2.54 18.08
C GLY A 13 10.44 -2.35 16.57
N LEU A 14 9.40 -2.55 15.76
CA LEU A 14 9.48 -2.29 14.32
C LEU A 14 9.34 -0.80 14.03
N GLU A 15 10.28 -0.27 13.25
CA GLU A 15 10.14 1.04 12.63
C GLU A 15 9.13 0.95 11.48
N ILE A 16 8.17 1.87 11.45
CA ILE A 16 7.13 1.90 10.42
C ILE A 16 7.32 3.16 9.59
N LEU A 17 7.68 2.99 8.33
CA LEU A 17 7.97 4.10 7.41
C LEU A 17 6.71 4.81 6.90
N GLY A 18 5.57 4.11 6.87
CA GLY A 18 4.31 4.68 6.40
C GLY A 18 3.24 3.63 6.16
N ILE A 19 2.08 4.09 5.68
CA ILE A 19 0.90 3.26 5.39
C ILE A 19 0.58 3.36 3.91
N VAL A 20 0.41 2.20 3.26
CA VAL A 20 -0.17 2.11 1.91
C VAL A 20 -1.59 1.57 2.04
N ILE A 21 -2.56 2.28 1.47
CA ILE A 21 -3.96 1.84 1.44
C ILE A 21 -4.18 1.04 0.16
N SER A 22 -4.53 -0.23 0.28
CA SER A 22 -4.86 -1.09 -0.85
C SER A 22 -6.36 -1.16 -1.13
N ASN A 23 -6.72 -1.64 -2.31
CA ASN A 23 -8.11 -1.88 -2.72
C ASN A 23 -9.00 -0.62 -2.64
N TYR A 24 -8.44 0.55 -2.93
CA TYR A 24 -9.18 1.80 -2.84
C TYR A 24 -10.22 1.90 -3.96
N PRO A 25 -11.51 2.10 -3.66
CA PRO A 25 -12.55 2.06 -4.68
C PRO A 25 -12.37 3.18 -5.71
N LYS A 26 -12.79 2.91 -6.95
CA LYS A 26 -12.81 3.92 -8.02
C LYS A 26 -13.71 5.11 -7.68
N GLU A 27 -14.81 4.83 -6.99
CA GLU A 27 -15.78 5.82 -6.51
C GLU A 27 -15.83 5.76 -4.98
N PRO A 28 -14.92 6.47 -4.28
CA PRO A 28 -14.88 6.45 -2.83
C PRO A 28 -16.06 7.20 -2.22
N GLY A 29 -16.69 6.57 -1.23
CA GLY A 29 -17.67 7.21 -0.36
C GLY A 29 -17.01 8.17 0.62
N LEU A 30 -17.81 8.74 1.52
CA LEU A 30 -17.30 9.69 2.52
C LEU A 30 -16.25 9.03 3.42
N SER A 31 -16.48 7.79 3.84
CA SER A 31 -15.60 7.04 4.71
C SER A 31 -14.23 6.79 4.07
N GLU A 32 -14.18 6.39 2.80
CA GLU A 32 -12.92 6.15 2.11
C GLU A 32 -12.17 7.45 1.82
N LYS A 33 -12.89 8.57 1.65
CA LYS A 33 -12.27 9.89 1.47
C LYS A 33 -11.63 10.43 2.74
N THR A 34 -12.21 10.18 3.90
CA THR A 34 -11.71 10.69 5.19
C THR A 34 -10.68 9.76 5.85
N ASN A 35 -10.72 8.47 5.52
CA ASN A 35 -9.86 7.46 6.14
C ASN A 35 -8.35 7.78 6.09
N PRO A 36 -7.76 8.29 4.98
CA PRO A 36 -6.33 8.60 4.95
C PRO A 36 -5.92 9.62 6.02
N GLN A 37 -6.67 10.71 6.18
CA GLN A 37 -6.39 11.76 7.15
C GLN A 37 -6.61 11.25 8.59
N GLU A 38 -7.65 10.44 8.81
CA GLU A 38 -7.88 9.83 10.12
C GLU A 38 -6.77 8.84 10.50
N LEU A 39 -6.26 8.05 9.54
CA LEU A 39 -5.12 7.16 9.77
C LEU A 39 -3.88 7.95 10.18
N ILE A 40 -3.56 9.05 9.48
CA ILE A 40 -2.45 9.94 9.86
C ILE A 40 -2.66 10.46 11.28
N ARG A 41 -3.86 10.96 11.58
CA ARG A 41 -4.21 11.53 12.88
C ARG A 41 -4.04 10.55 14.04
N ILE A 42 -4.52 9.31 13.89
CA ILE A 42 -4.52 8.33 14.98
C ILE A 42 -3.21 7.55 15.11
N THR A 43 -2.45 7.39 14.03
CA THR A 43 -1.21 6.59 14.04
C THR A 43 0.07 7.43 14.14
N GLY A 44 -0.01 8.71 13.76
CA GLY A 44 1.14 9.60 13.59
C GLY A 44 2.03 9.21 12.40
N LEU A 45 1.60 8.31 11.53
CA LEU A 45 2.36 7.83 10.38
C LEU A 45 1.83 8.45 9.08
N PRO A 46 2.69 8.71 8.09
CA PRO A 46 2.25 9.19 6.79
C PRO A 46 1.50 8.08 6.02
N VAL A 47 0.46 8.45 5.29
CA VAL A 47 -0.07 7.63 4.20
C VAL A 47 0.74 7.96 2.96
N VAL A 48 1.61 7.02 2.57
CA VAL A 48 2.61 7.21 1.51
C VAL A 48 2.07 6.85 0.13
N GLY A 49 1.02 6.03 0.07
CA GLY A 49 0.42 5.60 -1.18
C GLY A 49 -0.99 5.05 -1.05
N VAL A 50 -1.73 5.09 -2.17
CA VAL A 50 -3.06 4.50 -2.30
C VAL A 50 -3.10 3.69 -3.60
N LEU A 51 -3.34 2.38 -3.48
CA LEU A 51 -3.53 1.47 -4.60
C LEU A 51 -5.02 1.36 -4.89
N LYS A 52 -5.43 1.74 -6.11
CA LYS A 52 -6.81 1.58 -6.56
C LYS A 52 -7.16 0.10 -6.66
N ASN A 53 -8.44 -0.21 -6.48
CA ASN A 53 -8.99 -1.51 -6.81
C ASN A 53 -8.72 -1.80 -8.29
N ASP A 54 -8.15 -2.98 -8.53
CA ASP A 54 -7.89 -3.52 -9.85
C ASP A 54 -8.54 -4.91 -9.94
N PRO A 55 -9.62 -5.07 -10.72
CA PRO A 55 -10.32 -6.34 -10.85
C PRO A 55 -9.50 -7.40 -11.60
N ALA A 56 -8.38 -7.03 -12.24
CA ALA A 56 -7.47 -7.99 -12.86
C ALA A 56 -6.47 -8.61 -11.87
N ILE A 57 -6.46 -8.17 -10.60
CA ILE A 57 -5.72 -8.84 -9.54
C ILE A 57 -6.48 -10.12 -9.15
N ASP A 58 -5.81 -11.25 -9.23
CA ASP A 58 -6.31 -12.56 -8.84
C ASP A 58 -5.24 -13.28 -8.04
N VAL A 59 -5.49 -13.46 -6.74
CA VAL A 59 -4.53 -14.08 -5.82
C VAL A 59 -4.40 -15.58 -6.09
N GLU A 60 -5.50 -16.25 -6.43
CA GLU A 60 -5.53 -17.71 -6.60
C GLU A 60 -4.79 -18.14 -7.86
N ASN A 61 -4.88 -17.33 -8.93
CA ASN A 61 -4.19 -17.58 -10.19
C ASN A 61 -2.85 -16.82 -10.32
N GLY A 62 -2.44 -16.08 -9.30
CA GLY A 62 -1.19 -15.31 -9.32
C GLY A 62 -1.18 -14.12 -10.29
N HIS A 63 -2.34 -13.62 -10.71
CA HIS A 63 -2.42 -12.45 -11.59
C HIS A 63 -2.26 -11.15 -10.80
N ILE A 64 -1.30 -10.33 -11.20
CA ILE A 64 -0.98 -9.05 -10.54
C ILE A 64 -1.72 -7.85 -11.15
N GLY A 65 -2.59 -8.08 -12.14
CA GLY A 65 -3.29 -7.03 -12.88
C GLY A 65 -2.35 -5.95 -13.44
N THR A 66 -2.70 -4.70 -13.19
CA THR A 66 -2.00 -3.50 -13.65
C THR A 66 -1.04 -2.91 -12.60
N LEU A 67 -0.78 -3.62 -11.49
CA LEU A 67 0.12 -3.15 -10.43
C LEU A 67 1.50 -2.74 -10.96
N LYS A 68 2.00 -3.47 -11.97
CA LYS A 68 3.27 -3.18 -12.67
C LYS A 68 3.30 -1.80 -13.33
N ASN A 69 2.15 -1.30 -13.80
CA ASN A 69 2.11 -0.15 -14.71
C ASN A 69 1.81 1.19 -14.04
N ASN A 70 1.09 1.22 -12.91
CA ASN A 70 0.45 2.47 -12.47
C ASN A 70 0.52 2.82 -10.98
N SER A 71 1.04 1.96 -10.10
CA SER A 71 0.76 2.17 -8.66
C SER A 71 2.00 2.22 -7.77
N VAL A 72 2.99 1.35 -7.99
CA VAL A 72 4.15 1.31 -7.08
C VAL A 72 5.08 2.51 -7.28
N ASN A 73 5.30 2.94 -8.53
CA ASN A 73 6.17 4.08 -8.86
C ASN A 73 5.70 5.40 -8.23
N SER A 74 4.41 5.53 -7.91
CA SER A 74 3.85 6.74 -7.31
C SER A 74 4.37 7.04 -5.91
N PHE A 75 4.96 6.05 -5.23
CA PHE A 75 5.47 6.22 -3.86
C PHE A 75 6.83 5.56 -3.59
N ILE A 76 7.44 4.84 -4.55
CA ILE A 76 8.80 4.28 -4.41
C ILE A 76 9.83 5.37 -4.06
N SER A 77 9.74 6.54 -4.69
CA SER A 77 10.66 7.65 -4.43
C SER A 77 10.61 8.17 -3.00
N GLN A 78 9.51 7.94 -2.27
CA GLN A 78 9.36 8.35 -0.87
C GLN A 78 10.18 7.47 0.09
N PHE A 79 10.61 6.28 -0.35
CA PHE A 79 11.37 5.34 0.46
C PHE A 79 12.89 5.42 0.25
N GLY A 80 13.38 6.41 -0.51
CA GLY A 80 14.81 6.66 -0.71
C GLY A 80 15.56 5.57 -1.51
N GLY A 81 14.83 4.66 -2.17
CA GLY A 81 15.37 3.58 -2.99
C GLY A 81 14.68 3.46 -4.34
N THR A 82 15.16 2.55 -5.16
CA THR A 82 14.50 2.11 -6.40
C THR A 82 13.92 0.72 -6.20
N LEU A 83 12.75 0.46 -6.80
CA LEU A 83 12.23 -0.89 -6.96
C LEU A 83 12.22 -1.17 -8.46
N GLU A 84 13.19 -1.97 -8.91
CA GLU A 84 13.21 -2.49 -10.27
C GLU A 84 12.14 -3.57 -10.38
N ILE A 85 10.95 -3.17 -10.85
CA ILE A 85 9.77 -4.04 -10.86
C ILE A 85 10.03 -5.33 -11.68
N ASP A 86 10.76 -5.22 -12.79
CA ASP A 86 11.14 -6.38 -13.61
C ASP A 86 12.06 -7.35 -12.86
N GLU A 87 13.04 -6.83 -12.11
CA GLU A 87 13.94 -7.64 -11.30
C GLU A 87 13.20 -8.31 -10.14
N PHE A 88 12.37 -7.55 -9.42
CA PHE A 88 11.55 -8.05 -8.31
C PHE A 88 10.64 -9.21 -8.76
N PHE A 89 9.97 -9.07 -9.90
CA PHE A 89 9.15 -10.16 -10.43
C PHE A 89 9.97 -11.29 -11.05
N SER A 90 11.20 -11.06 -11.52
CA SER A 90 12.07 -12.17 -11.92
C SER A 90 12.48 -13.06 -10.74
N PHE A 91 12.56 -12.47 -9.53
CA PHE A 91 12.94 -13.16 -8.30
C PHE A 91 11.80 -13.99 -7.72
N ILE A 92 10.58 -13.45 -7.75
CA ILE A 92 9.37 -14.14 -7.30
C ILE A 92 8.87 -14.93 -8.50
N LYS A 93 9.12 -16.25 -8.56
CA LYS A 93 8.74 -17.17 -9.66
C LYS A 93 7.22 -17.21 -9.93
N LEU A 94 6.66 -16.11 -10.40
CA LEU A 94 5.30 -15.90 -10.88
C LEU A 94 5.30 -15.99 -12.41
#